data_AF-A0A935TCY3-F1
#
_entry.id   AF-A0A935TCY3-F1
#
_cell.length_a   1.000
_cell.length_b   1.000
_cell.length_c   1.000
_cell.angle_alpha   90.00
_cell.angle_beta   90.00
_cell.angle_gamma   90.00
#
_symmetry.space_group_name_H-M   'P 1'
#
loop_
_entity.id
_entity.type
_entity.pdbx_description
1 polymer ?
#
loop_
_entity_poly.entity_id
_entity_poly.type
_entity_poly.pdbx_seq_one_letter_code
_entity_poly.pdbx_strand_id
1 'polypeptide(L)'
;MAQIKFGKIALQGLALPPVGKRLTIYDTKVPKLQKPLGDRKLTSITRALIARALSNAEAAGKATATVRQIRALASSMLVKAIEWGYLETNPAQGVKAAGRTVSRDRFLQADELPRFFQSLAE
;
A
#
# COMPACT_ATOMS: atom_id res chain seq x y z
N MET A 1 -18.64 -2.97 -11.76
CA MET A 1 -17.27 -2.77 -11.25
C MET A 1 -17.38 -2.07 -9.92
N ALA A 2 -16.76 -2.59 -8.86
CA ALA A 2 -16.82 -1.95 -7.54
C ALA A 2 -15.56 -1.10 -7.32
N GLN A 3 -15.72 0.06 -6.70
CA GLN A 3 -14.62 0.92 -6.30
C GLN A 3 -14.61 1.00 -4.77
N ILE A 4 -13.50 0.58 -4.16
CA ILE A 4 -13.33 0.66 -2.71
C ILE A 4 -11.96 1.21 -2.39
N LYS A 5 -11.82 1.93 -1.27
CA LYS A 5 -10.49 2.30 -0.79
C LYS A 5 -9.81 1.05 -0.27
N PHE A 6 -8.67 0.67 -0.85
CA PHE A 6 -7.99 -0.52 -0.36
C PHE A 6 -7.36 -0.24 1.02
N GLY A 7 -7.78 -1.04 1.99
CA GLY A 7 -7.28 -1.01 3.36
C GLY A 7 -7.49 -2.38 3.98
N LYS A 8 -6.77 -2.67 5.07
CA LYS A 8 -6.81 -3.99 5.72
C LYS A 8 -8.24 -4.47 5.98
N ILE A 9 -9.07 -3.62 6.61
CA ILE A 9 -10.46 -3.94 6.96
C ILE A 9 -11.30 -4.20 5.69
N ALA A 10 -11.21 -3.30 4.70
CA ALA A 10 -11.97 -3.42 3.46
C ALA A 10 -11.61 -4.69 2.67
N LEU A 11 -10.33 -5.06 2.62
CA LEU A 11 -9.85 -6.26 1.94
C LEU A 11 -10.26 -7.55 2.67
N GLN A 12 -10.21 -7.54 4.00
CA GLN A 12 -10.65 -8.68 4.81
C GLN A 12 -12.17 -8.90 4.71
N GLY A 13 -12.95 -7.84 4.56
CA GLY A 13 -14.41 -7.94 4.38
C GLY A 13 -14.86 -8.42 3.00
N LEU A 14 -13.95 -8.68 2.05
CA LEU A 14 -14.34 -9.15 0.73
C LEU A 14 -14.86 -10.60 0.79
N ALA A 15 -16.03 -10.85 0.21
CA ALA A 15 -16.52 -12.20 0.00
C ALA A 15 -15.78 -12.87 -1.17
N LEU A 16 -15.59 -14.18 -1.09
CA LEU A 16 -15.10 -14.97 -2.22
C LEU A 16 -16.10 -14.83 -3.38
N PRO A 17 -15.65 -14.51 -4.60
CA PRO A 17 -16.55 -14.44 -5.75
C PRO A 17 -17.15 -15.83 -6.04
N PRO A 18 -18.41 -15.89 -6.50
CA PRO A 18 -19.03 -17.15 -6.90
C PRO A 18 -18.22 -17.83 -8.02
N VAL A 19 -18.23 -19.15 -8.01
CA VAL A 19 -17.43 -19.99 -8.92
C VAL A 19 -17.66 -19.57 -10.38
N GLY A 20 -16.56 -19.40 -11.12
CA GLY A 20 -16.59 -19.01 -12.53
C GLY A 20 -16.79 -17.52 -12.80
N LYS A 21 -17.05 -16.68 -11.79
CA LYS A 21 -17.16 -15.22 -11.97
C LYS A 21 -15.90 -14.51 -11.48
N ARG A 22 -15.44 -13.50 -12.26
CA ARG A 22 -14.35 -12.60 -11.86
C ARG A 22 -14.93 -11.36 -11.19
N LEU A 23 -14.50 -11.08 -9.97
CA LEU A 23 -14.78 -9.82 -9.28
C LEU A 23 -13.61 -8.85 -9.51
N THR A 24 -13.86 -7.79 -10.29
CA THR A 24 -12.88 -6.72 -10.54
C THR A 24 -13.19 -5.52 -9.65
N ILE A 25 -12.23 -5.16 -8.79
CA ILE A 25 -12.31 -4.05 -7.83
C ILE A 25 -11.12 -3.12 -8.05
N TYR A 26 -11.39 -1.82 -8.12
CA TYR A 26 -10.35 -0.80 -8.22
C TYR A 26 -10.19 -0.05 -6.89
N ASP A 27 -8.93 0.31 -6.57
CA ASP A 27 -8.62 1.18 -5.44
C ASP A 27 -9.01 2.62 -5.77
N THR A 28 -9.82 3.24 -4.92
CA THR A 28 -10.29 4.63 -5.11
C THR A 28 -9.21 5.68 -4.87
N LYS A 29 -8.14 5.36 -4.12
CA LYS A 29 -7.19 6.40 -3.68
C LYS A 29 -5.97 6.49 -4.59
N VAL A 30 -5.19 5.42 -4.67
CA VAL A 30 -4.02 5.36 -5.55
C VAL A 30 -3.82 3.90 -5.94
N PRO A 31 -3.81 3.54 -7.24
CA PRO A 31 -3.60 2.17 -7.68
C PRO A 31 -2.12 1.77 -7.58
N LYS A 32 -1.54 1.83 -6.38
CA LYS A 32 -0.10 1.64 -6.14
C LYS A 32 0.39 0.25 -6.57
N LEU A 33 -0.48 -0.75 -6.50
CA LEU A 33 -0.16 -2.15 -6.85
C LEU A 33 -0.66 -2.58 -8.22
N GLN A 34 -1.47 -1.77 -8.90
CA GLN A 34 -2.06 -2.15 -10.20
C GLN A 34 -0.97 -2.39 -11.25
N LYS A 35 -0.03 -1.46 -11.41
CA LYS A 35 1.08 -1.62 -12.37
C LYS A 35 2.01 -2.81 -12.07
N PRO A 36 2.50 -3.02 -10.83
CA PRO A 36 3.43 -4.12 -10.58
C PRO A 36 2.78 -5.51 -10.50
N LEU A 37 1.55 -5.60 -9.99
CA LEU A 37 0.91 -6.88 -9.62
C LEU A 37 -0.48 -7.12 -10.25
N GLY A 38 -1.14 -6.09 -10.81
CA GLY A 38 -2.55 -6.17 -11.20
C GLY A 38 -2.88 -7.22 -12.25
N ASP A 39 -1.97 -7.44 -13.21
CA ASP A 39 -2.17 -8.40 -14.30
C ASP A 39 -1.53 -9.77 -14.03
N ARG A 40 -0.96 -9.97 -12.83
CA ARG A 40 -0.28 -11.22 -12.47
C ARG A 40 -1.24 -12.19 -11.80
N LYS A 41 -1.07 -13.48 -12.10
CA LYS A 41 -1.73 -14.56 -11.34
C LYS A 41 -1.23 -14.54 -9.90
N LEU A 42 -2.12 -14.76 -8.92
CA LEU A 42 -1.74 -14.82 -7.50
C LEU A 42 -0.60 -15.83 -7.25
N THR A 43 -0.68 -16.99 -7.88
CA THR A 43 0.32 -18.07 -7.78
C THR A 43 1.69 -17.73 -8.38
N SER A 44 1.79 -16.72 -9.25
CA SER A 44 3.08 -16.30 -9.83
C SER A 44 3.72 -15.13 -9.07
N ILE A 45 3.07 -14.60 -8.04
CA ILE A 45 3.62 -13.52 -7.21
C ILE A 45 4.64 -14.12 -6.24
N THR A 46 5.92 -13.86 -6.48
CA THR A 46 7.01 -14.31 -5.61
C THR A 46 7.51 -13.19 -4.70
N ARG A 47 8.24 -13.57 -3.64
CA ARG A 47 8.90 -12.61 -2.74
C ARG A 47 9.84 -11.66 -3.48
N ALA A 48 10.59 -12.18 -4.47
CA ALA A 48 11.50 -11.40 -5.31
C ALA A 48 10.76 -10.34 -6.14
N LEU A 49 9.58 -10.69 -6.63
CA LEU A 49 8.74 -9.78 -7.43
C LEU A 49 8.21 -8.62 -6.58
N ILE A 50 7.81 -8.91 -5.35
CA ILE A 50 7.39 -7.88 -4.39
C ILE A 50 8.57 -6.98 -4.03
N ALA A 51 9.74 -7.55 -3.75
CA ALA A 51 10.95 -6.77 -3.49
C ALA A 51 11.30 -5.84 -4.66
N ARG A 52 11.23 -6.33 -5.90
CA ARG A 52 11.42 -5.53 -7.12
C ARG A 52 10.36 -4.42 -7.23
N ALA A 53 9.10 -4.70 -6.93
CA ALA A 53 8.04 -3.68 -6.96
C ALA A 53 8.30 -2.54 -5.96
N LEU A 54 8.82 -2.87 -4.77
CA LEU A 54 9.21 -1.87 -3.77
C LEU A 54 10.43 -1.07 -4.22
N SER A 55 11.46 -1.73 -4.73
CA SER A 55 12.66 -1.07 -5.27
C SER A 55 12.32 -0.13 -6.44
N ASN A 56 11.41 -0.52 -7.33
CA ASN A 56 10.93 0.35 -8.40
C ASN A 56 10.18 1.57 -7.85
N ALA A 57 9.42 1.42 -6.75
CA ALA A 57 8.76 2.55 -6.11
C ALA A 57 9.76 3.50 -5.44
N GLU A 58 10.83 2.97 -4.84
CA GLU A 58 11.96 3.75 -4.30
C GLU A 58 12.69 4.50 -5.42
N ALA A 59 13.02 3.83 -6.53
CA ALA A 59 13.66 4.42 -7.71
C ALA A 59 12.79 5.51 -8.37
N ALA A 60 11.46 5.38 -8.28
CA ALA A 60 10.52 6.41 -8.73
C ALA A 60 10.39 7.60 -7.74
N GLY A 61 11.27 7.71 -6.74
CA GLY A 61 11.30 8.82 -5.79
C GLY A 61 10.15 8.83 -4.79
N LYS A 62 9.45 7.69 -4.58
CA LYS A 62 8.36 7.64 -3.60
C LYS A 62 8.93 7.71 -2.19
N ALA A 63 8.29 8.51 -1.33
CA ALA A 63 8.64 8.59 0.09
C ALA A 63 8.64 7.20 0.74
N THR A 64 9.58 6.95 1.66
CA THR A 64 9.70 5.67 2.41
C THR A 64 8.37 5.24 3.06
N ALA A 65 7.62 6.18 3.62
CA ALA A 65 6.29 5.90 4.18
C ALA A 65 5.33 5.32 3.14
N THR A 66 5.37 5.83 1.90
CA THR A 66 4.57 5.33 0.79
C THR A 66 5.01 3.91 0.39
N VAL A 67 6.31 3.64 0.29
CA VAL A 67 6.83 2.29 -0.04
C VAL A 67 6.42 1.27 1.03
N ARG A 68 6.48 1.64 2.31
CA ARG A 68 5.99 0.79 3.41
C ARG A 68 4.49 0.52 3.31
N GLN A 69 3.69 1.52 2.95
CA GLN A 69 2.26 1.32 2.70
C GLN A 69 2.00 0.38 1.51
N ILE A 70 2.80 0.44 0.45
CA ILE A 70 2.70 -0.49 -0.69
C ILE A 70 2.92 -1.92 -0.23
N ARG A 71 3.99 -2.17 0.55
CA ARG A 71 4.27 -3.49 1.12
C ARG A 71 3.12 -3.98 2.02
N ALA A 72 2.63 -3.12 2.91
CA ALA A 72 1.55 -3.48 3.83
C ALA A 72 0.25 -3.82 3.09
N LEU A 73 -0.05 -3.07 2.02
CA LEU A 73 -1.20 -3.33 1.17
C LEU A 73 -1.07 -4.67 0.44
N ALA A 74 0.10 -4.93 -0.17
CA ALA A 74 0.37 -6.20 -0.86
C ALA A 74 0.22 -7.39 0.10
N SER A 75 0.77 -7.25 1.32
CA SER A 75 0.62 -8.27 2.36
C SER A 75 -0.84 -8.51 2.74
N SER A 76 -1.66 -7.46 2.86
CA SER A 76 -3.08 -7.60 3.22
C SER A 76 -3.88 -8.32 2.12
N MET A 77 -3.60 -8.01 0.85
CA MET A 77 -4.22 -8.70 -0.29
C MET A 77 -3.83 -10.18 -0.37
N LEU A 78 -2.55 -10.49 -0.14
CA LEU A 78 -2.04 -11.87 -0.20
C LEU A 78 -2.52 -12.71 1.00
N VAL A 79 -2.77 -12.11 2.16
CA VAL A 79 -3.47 -12.77 3.27
C VAL A 79 -4.89 -13.16 2.86
N LYS A 80 -5.62 -12.27 2.15
CA LYS A 80 -6.96 -12.60 1.65
C LYS A 80 -6.93 -13.72 0.61
N ALA A 81 -5.90 -13.75 -0.23
CA ALA A 81 -5.67 -14.86 -1.16
C ALA A 81 -5.46 -16.21 -0.44
N ILE A 82 -4.78 -16.21 0.71
CA ILE A 82 -4.63 -17.41 1.56
C ILE A 82 -5.97 -17.82 2.17
N GLU A 83 -6.74 -16.87 2.69
CA GLU A 83 -8.08 -17.13 3.24
C GLU A 83 -9.01 -17.78 2.20
N TRP A 84 -8.85 -17.41 0.93
CA TRP A 84 -9.58 -17.99 -0.20
C TRP A 84 -8.96 -19.28 -0.76
N GLY A 85 -7.85 -19.75 -0.19
CA GLY A 85 -7.17 -20.98 -0.61
C GLY A 85 -6.39 -20.86 -1.93
N TYR A 86 -6.13 -19.65 -2.43
CA TYR A 86 -5.32 -19.45 -3.64
C TYR A 86 -3.82 -19.55 -3.39
N LEU A 87 -3.39 -19.35 -2.15
CA LEU A 87 -1.99 -19.39 -1.72
C LEU A 87 -1.90 -20.09 -0.36
N GLU A 88 -0.80 -20.79 -0.12
CA GLU A 88 -0.53 -21.40 1.19
C GLU A 88 0.27 -20.46 2.11
N THR A 89 1.14 -19.65 1.52
CA THR A 89 2.04 -18.74 2.23
C THR A 89 1.95 -17.34 1.67
N ASN A 90 2.34 -16.33 2.46
CA ASN A 90 2.28 -14.92 2.04
C ASN A 90 3.64 -14.48 1.48
N PRO A 91 3.79 -14.26 0.15
CA PRO A 91 5.06 -13.85 -0.43
C PRO A 91 5.56 -12.47 0.03
N ALA A 92 4.68 -11.60 0.55
CA ALA A 92 5.06 -10.30 1.11
C ALA A 92 5.62 -10.38 2.53
N GLN A 93 5.49 -11.54 3.18
CA GLN A 93 6.00 -11.76 4.52
C GLN A 93 7.53 -11.66 4.52
N GLY A 94 8.07 -10.92 5.49
CA GLY A 94 9.52 -10.72 5.62
C GLY A 94 10.19 -9.87 4.52
N VAL A 95 9.45 -9.27 3.57
CA VAL A 95 10.04 -8.31 2.61
C VAL A 95 10.31 -6.97 3.30
N LYS A 96 11.56 -6.53 3.40
CA LYS A 96 11.89 -5.25 4.02
C LYS A 96 11.76 -4.11 3.00
N ALA A 97 11.15 -2.99 3.41
CA ALA A 97 11.22 -1.73 2.67
C ALA A 97 12.38 -0.91 3.24
N ALA A 98 13.18 -0.29 2.39
CA ALA A 98 14.37 0.46 2.83
C ALA A 98 13.97 1.83 3.42
N GLY A 99 14.90 2.43 4.17
CA GLY A 99 14.78 3.81 4.65
C GLY A 99 14.16 3.97 6.04
N ARG A 100 14.55 5.07 6.69
CA ARG A 100 14.01 5.53 7.97
C ARG A 100 12.81 6.43 7.72
N THR A 101 11.72 6.20 8.45
CA THR A 101 10.63 7.18 8.48
C THR A 101 11.15 8.39 9.25
N VAL A 102 11.28 9.53 8.57
CA VAL A 102 11.54 10.81 9.23
C VAL A 102 10.22 11.30 9.80
N SER A 103 10.09 11.25 11.13
CA SER A 103 9.04 11.98 11.82
C SER A 103 9.48 13.44 11.91
N ARG A 104 8.62 14.38 11.51
CA ARG A 104 8.83 15.81 11.70
C ARG A 104 7.76 16.28 12.66
N ASP A 105 8.12 17.06 13.65
CA ASP A 105 7.11 17.79 14.43
C ASP A 105 6.40 18.78 13.51
N ARG A 106 5.08 18.72 13.50
CA ARG A 106 4.19 19.59 12.72
C ARG A 106 3.48 20.57 13.64
N PHE A 107 4.21 21.07 14.63
CA PHE A 107 3.76 22.08 15.56
C PHE A 107 4.61 23.32 15.35
N LEU A 108 3.97 24.49 15.41
CA LEU A 108 4.70 25.75 15.47
C LEU A 108 5.57 25.75 16.72
N GLN A 109 6.85 26.00 16.53
CA GLN A 109 7.77 26.21 17.63
C GLN A 109 7.57 27.60 18.24
N ALA A 110 8.02 27.80 19.49
CA ALA A 110 7.79 29.04 20.23
C ALA A 110 8.36 30.28 19.51
N ASP A 111 9.45 30.10 18.76
CA ASP A 111 10.11 31.12 17.94
C ASP A 111 9.47 31.33 16.57
N GLU A 112 8.64 30.40 16.11
CA GLU A 112 7.87 30.50 14.86
C GLU A 112 6.53 31.24 15.06
N LEU A 113 5.98 31.24 16.29
CA LEU A 113 4.71 31.89 16.63
C LEU A 113 4.68 33.39 16.30
N PRO A 114 5.68 34.22 16.67
CA PRO A 114 5.63 35.65 16.39
C PRO A 114 5.58 35.97 14.90
N ARG A 115 6.35 35.22 14.08
CA ARG A 115 6.39 35.40 12.61
C ARG A 115 5.08 35.00 11.97
N PHE A 116 4.46 33.92 12.43
CA PHE A 116 3.16 33.47 11.95
C PHE A 116 2.06 34.49 12.22
N PHE A 117 1.99 35.05 13.43
CA PHE A 117 1.00 36.09 13.76
C PHE A 117 1.24 37.39 12.99
N GLN A 118 2.50 37.76 12.69
CA GLN A 118 2.81 38.89 11.82
C GLN A 118 2.25 38.67 10.40
N SER A 119 2.41 37.48 9.82
CA SER A 119 1.87 37.16 8.49
C SER A 119 0.34 37.06 8.42
N LEU A 120 -0.35 36.90 9.56
CA LEU A 120 -1.81 36.93 9.63
C LEU A 120 -2.40 38.35 9.77
N ALA A 121 -1.58 39.31 10.20
CA ALA A 121 -2.00 40.69 10.42
C ALA A 121 -1.86 41.57 9.15
N GLU A 122 -1.27 41.01 8.09
CA GLU A 122 -1.15 41.57 6.74
C GLU A 122 -2.35 41.15 5.88
#